data_AF-A0A2V9NRU7-F1
#
_entry.id   AF-A0A2V9NRU7-F1
#
_cell.length_a   1.000
_cell.length_b   1.000
_cell.length_c   1.000
_cell.angle_alpha   90.00
_cell.angle_beta   90.00
_cell.angle_gamma   90.00
#
_symmetry.space_group_name_H-M   'P 1'
#
loop_
_entity.id
_entity.type
_entity.pdbx_description
1 polymer ?
#
loop_
_entity_poly.entity_id
_entity_poly.type
_entity_poly.pdbx_seq_one_letter_code
_entity_poly.pdbx_strand_id
1 'polypeptide(L)' 'MHGPEQLLLELFAIFVTAKMLGEVFERLSLPGVLGEILAGVVLGPYALNWIAPTDTIYSVAEVGAIFVLFSAGL' A
#
# COMPACT_ATOMS: atom_id res chain seq x y z
N MET A 1 18.38 4.22 -14.25
CA MET A 1 17.29 5.21 -14.05
C MET A 1 16.00 4.43 -14.13
N HIS A 2 15.28 4.28 -13.03
CA HIS A 2 13.97 3.62 -13.03
C HIS A 2 13.01 4.58 -13.74
N GLY A 3 12.38 4.12 -14.83
CA GLY A 3 11.45 4.93 -15.61
C GLY A 3 10.14 5.17 -14.87
N PRO A 4 9.37 6.20 -15.24
CA PRO A 4 8.05 6.46 -14.66
C PRO A 4 7.09 5.27 -14.84
N GLU A 5 7.25 4.46 -15.90
CA GLU A 5 6.47 3.23 -16.08
C GLU A 5 6.58 2.26 -14.91
N GLN A 6 7.76 2.12 -14.32
CA GLN A 6 7.98 1.17 -13.24
C GLN A 6 7.31 1.62 -11.96
N LEU A 7 7.40 2.92 -11.64
CA LEU A 7 6.71 3.49 -10.49
C LEU A 7 5.20 3.32 -10.60
N LEU A 8 4.64 3.54 -11.80
CA LEU A 8 3.21 3.33 -12.03
C LEU A 8 2.80 1.86 -11.84
N LEU A 9 3.64 0.91 -12.28
CA LEU A 9 3.42 -0.52 -12.06
C LEU A 9 3.53 -0.91 -10.58
N GLU A 10 4.50 -0.34 -9.85
CA GLU A 10 4.66 -0.56 -8.40
C GLU A 10 3.45 -0.03 -7.63
N LEU A 11 3.01 1.20 -7.92
CA LEU A 11 1.79 1.77 -7.31
C LEU A 11 0.55 0.96 -7.67
N PHE A 12 0.42 0.52 -8.91
CA PHE A 12 -0.67 -0.36 -9.33
C PHE A 12 -0.68 -1.65 -8.53
N ALA A 13 0.48 -2.31 -8.39
CA ALA A 13 0.62 -3.54 -7.61
C ALA A 13 0.28 -3.32 -6.13
N ILE A 14 0.75 -2.21 -5.53
CA ILE A 14 0.42 -1.82 -4.15
C ILE A 14 -1.10 -1.67 -3.99
N PHE A 15 -1.75 -0.84 -4.81
CA PHE A 15 -3.18 -0.55 -4.68
C PHE A 15 -4.05 -1.78 -4.92
N VAL A 16 -3.76 -2.57 -5.96
CA VAL A 16 -4.53 -3.79 -6.26
C VAL A 16 -4.41 -4.78 -5.12
N THR A 17 -3.18 -5.07 -4.66
CA THR A 17 -2.96 -6.06 -3.61
C THR A 17 -3.55 -5.60 -2.27
N ALA A 18 -3.38 -4.32 -1.92
CA ALA A 18 -3.96 -3.73 -0.72
C ALA A 18 -5.49 -3.80 -0.74
N LYS A 19 -6.14 -3.42 -1.85
CA LYS A 19 -7.60 -3.54 -2.00
C LYS A 19 -8.09 -4.98 -1.94
N MET A 20 -7.39 -5.90 -2.62
CA MET A 20 -7.75 -7.31 -2.60
C MET A 20 -7.65 -7.91 -1.19
N LEU A 21 -6.55 -7.67 -0.48
CA LEU A 21 -6.37 -8.21 0.88
C LEU A 21 -7.25 -7.50 1.91
N GLY A 22 -7.46 -6.19 1.78
CA GLY A 22 -8.40 -5.44 2.62
C GLY A 22 -9.82 -6.01 2.53
N GLU A 23 -10.31 -6.23 1.31
CA GLU A 23 -11.63 -6.85 1.05
C GLU A 23 -11.71 -8.28 1.62
N VAL A 24 -10.64 -9.08 1.48
CA VAL A 24 -10.58 -10.42 2.09
C VAL A 24 -10.69 -10.34 3.61
N PHE A 25 -10.01 -9.39 4.25
CA PHE A 25 -10.07 -9.21 5.71
C PHE A 25 -11.46 -8.75 6.16
N GLU A 26 -12.09 -7.82 5.44
CA GLU A 26 -13.45 -7.39 5.71
C GLU A 26 -14.45 -8.54 5.60
N ARG A 27 -14.30 -9.42 4.60
CA ARG A 27 -15.11 -10.65 4.46
C ARG A 27 -14.93 -11.62 5.62
N LEU A 28 -13.75 -11.63 6.25
CA LEU A 28 -13.46 -12.40 7.44
C LEU A 28 -13.91 -11.69 8.73
N SER A 29 -14.63 -10.56 8.64
CA SER A 29 -15.04 -9.71 9.78
C SER A 29 -13.85 -9.15 10.58
N LEU A 30 -12.70 -8.95 9.92
CA LEU A 30 -11.52 -8.27 10.45
C LEU A 30 -11.43 -6.83 9.92
N PRO A 31 -10.73 -5.92 10.60
CA PRO A 31 -10.48 -4.58 10.07
C PRO A 31 -9.70 -4.64 8.74
N GLY A 32 -10.22 -4.01 7.68
CA GLY A 32 -9.61 -4.00 6.35
C GLY A 32 -8.16 -3.46 6.31
N VAL A 33 -7.86 -2.47 7.15
CA VAL A 33 -6.50 -1.92 7.35
C VAL A 33 -5.46 -3.01 7.67
N LEU A 34 -5.84 -4.07 8.38
CA LEU A 34 -4.90 -5.17 8.65
C LEU A 34 -4.53 -5.93 7.37
N GLY A 35 -5.49 -6.08 6.44
CA GLY A 35 -5.25 -6.66 5.12
C GLY A 35 -4.37 -5.79 4.25
N GLU A 36 -4.55 -4.47 4.30
CA GLU A 36 -3.70 -3.50 3.59
C GLU A 36 -2.26 -3.49 4.12
N ILE A 37 -2.07 -3.54 5.45
CA ILE A 37 -0.75 -3.68 6.07
C ILE A 37 -0.10 -5.00 5.66
N LEU A 38 -0.86 -6.10 5.67
CA LEU A 38 -0.36 -7.41 5.22
C LEU A 38 0.06 -7.38 3.75
N ALA A 39 -0.68 -6.68 2.89
CA ALA A 39 -0.29 -6.48 1.49
C ALA A 39 1.08 -5.82 1.38
N GLY A 40 1.35 -4.77 2.16
CA GLY A 40 2.66 -4.13 2.22
C GLY A 40 3.77 -5.06 2.70
N VAL A 41 3.50 -5.88 3.73
CA VAL A 41 4.46 -6.89 4.21
C VAL A 41 4.77 -7.92 3.14
N VAL A 42 3.75 -8.43 2.44
CA VAL A 42 3.89 -9.45 1.38
C VAL A 42 4.66 -8.91 0.18
N LEU A 43 4.35 -7.70 -0.27
CA LEU A 43 5.00 -7.07 -1.43
C LEU A 43 6.41 -6.55 -1.10
N GLY A 44 6.66 -6.22 0.17
CA GLY A 44 7.88 -5.57 0.62
C GLY A 44 9.13 -6.45 0.57
N PRO A 45 10.30 -5.86 0.87
CA PRO A 45 11.60 -6.51 0.73
C PRO A 45 11.82 -7.71 1.66
N TYR A 46 11.05 -7.79 2.75
CA TYR A 46 11.16 -8.85 3.76
C TYR A 46 10.30 -10.08 3.46
N ALA A 47 9.50 -10.06 2.39
CA ALA A 47 8.74 -11.22 1.93
C ALA A 47 9.02 -11.51 0.45
N LEU A 48 8.15 -11.12 -0.48
CA LEU A 48 8.33 -11.41 -1.91
C LEU A 48 9.41 -10.56 -2.58
N ASN A 49 9.81 -9.46 -1.94
CA ASN A 49 10.82 -8.52 -2.44
C ASN A 49 10.52 -8.02 -3.87
N TRP A 50 9.23 -7.80 -4.16
CA TRP A 50 8.77 -7.25 -5.44
C TRP A 50 8.84 -5.72 -5.47
N ILE A 51 8.69 -5.09 -4.30
CA ILE A 51 8.68 -3.63 -4.18
C ILE A 51 9.70 -3.21 -3.13
N ALA A 52 10.68 -2.44 -3.56
CA ALA A 52 11.68 -1.84 -2.68
C ALA A 52 11.16 -0.48 -2.16
N PRO A 53 11.41 -0.13 -0.89
CA PRO A 53 11.13 1.20 -0.39
C PRO A 53 11.97 2.24 -1.16
N THR A 54 11.31 3.25 -1.72
CA THR A 54 11.95 4.38 -2.39
C THR A 54 11.43 5.68 -1.80
N ASP A 55 12.20 6.77 -1.95
CA ASP A 55 11.79 8.09 -1.47
C ASP A 55 10.44 8.51 -2.08
N THR A 56 10.19 8.18 -3.36
CA THR A 56 8.94 8.52 -4.02
C THR A 56 7.74 7.74 -3.46
N ILE A 57 7.89 6.44 -3.20
CA ILE A 57 6.84 5.64 -2.55
C ILE A 57 6.57 6.20 -1.14
N TYR A 58 7.62 6.60 -0.41
CA TYR A 58 7.48 7.19 0.92
C TYR A 58 6.71 8.52 0.88
N SER A 59 7.03 9.42 -0.05
CA SER A 59 6.29 10.68 -0.23
C SER A 59 4.82 10.46 -0.57
N VAL A 60 4.50 9.46 -1.39
CA VAL A 60 3.09 9.11 -1.71
C VAL A 60 2.37 8.59 -0.47
N ALA A 61 3.03 7.73 0.33
CA ALA A 61 2.46 7.22 1.58
C ALA A 61 2.21 8.34 2.60
N GLU A 62 3.11 9.31 2.71
CA GLU A 62 2.96 10.48 3.58
C GLU A 62 1.74 11.31 3.20
N VAL A 63 1.53 11.57 1.89
CA VAL A 63 0.34 12.24 1.39
C VAL A 63 -0.93 11.46 1.73
N GLY A 64 -0.91 10.13 1.59
CA GLY A 64 -2.01 9.27 2.01
C GLY A 64 -2.32 9.38 3.51
N ALA A 65 -1.30 9.37 4.36
CA ALA A 65 -1.45 9.50 5.80
C ALA A 65 -2.04 10.88 6.19
N ILE A 66 -1.61 11.96 5.53
CA ILE A 66 -2.18 13.29 5.72
C ILE A 66 -3.69 13.29 5.41
N PHE A 67 -4.12 12.65 4.31
CA PHE A 67 -5.55 12.55 3.99
C PHE A 67 -6.34 11.75 5.03
N VAL A 68 -5.77 10.68 5.57
CA VAL A 68 -6.42 9.88 6.64
C VAL A 68 -6.55 10.72 7.92
N LEU A 69 -5.47 11.38 8.36
CA LEU A 69 -5.48 12.22 9.57
C LEU A 69 -6.44 13.40 9.42
N PHE A 70 -6.48 14.02 8.25
CA PHE A 70 -7.41 15.10 7.94
C PHE A 70 -8.87 14.60 7.98
N SER A 71 -9.15 13.44 7.37
CA SER A 71 -10.49 12.85 7.37
C SER A 71 -10.94 12.40 8.77
N ALA A 72 -10.02 11.98 9.63
CA ALA A 72 -10.32 11.65 11.02
C ALA A 72 -10.60 12.89 11.89
N GLY A 73 -10.09 14.06 11.50
CA GLY A 73 -10.27 15.31 12.21
C GLY A 73 -11.49 16.14 11.77
N LEU A 74 -12.03 15.89 10.58
CA LEU A 74 -13.28 16.48 10.06
C LEU A 74 -14.52 15.76 10.61
#